data_AF-A0A6U8WL05-F1
#
_entry.id   AF-A0A6U8WL05-F1
#
_cell.length_a   1.000
_cell.length_b   1.000
_cell.length_c   1.000
_cell.angle_alpha   90.00
_cell.angle_beta   90.00
_cell.angle_gamma   90.00
#
_symmetry.space_group_name_H-M   'P 1'
#
loop_
_entity.id
_entity.type
_entity.pdbx_description
1 polymer ?
#
loop_
_entity_poly.entity_id
_entity_poly.type
_entity_poly.pdbx_seq_one_letter_code
_entity_poly.pdbx_strand_id
1 'polypeptide(L)'
;MPSPCGRRCLLVACVAYGLFANHWARDSLGALEVPLESDAPYSLSARRYNALTSLYFLPNIGVPILAGVLAHRFGAAATYAAFFAIAAAGNGLVGASVAAGGGGAFGLLLVGRALMGIAYEAVDVLPIGFVSPRFRDTWTALVGLLNGVNRLGSVTNFLLEPLLYRAGGLPLALSVPSAVGASGLLTALLAWRVDASLSRADEAAAQRAEEEPLRTSLRSLPRVFFLFLLGGACVYGAVVPFWFIGAKHLQSRSA
;
A
#
# COMPACT_ATOMS: atom_id res chain seq x y z
N MET A 1 19.85 14.78 17.99
CA MET A 1 19.40 13.53 17.30
C MET A 1 18.50 12.75 18.23
N PRO A 2 17.40 12.14 17.76
CA PRO A 2 16.49 11.39 18.62
C PRO A 2 17.16 10.16 19.25
N SER A 3 16.74 9.81 20.47
CA SER A 3 17.18 8.59 21.16
C SER A 3 16.85 7.33 20.35
N PRO A 4 17.51 6.18 20.59
CA PRO A 4 17.20 4.93 19.89
C PRO A 4 15.71 4.55 19.95
N CYS A 5 15.05 4.79 21.10
CA CYS A 5 13.61 4.62 21.25
C CYS A 5 12.82 5.58 20.35
N GLY A 6 13.17 6.87 20.34
CA GLY A 6 12.53 7.87 19.48
C GLY A 6 12.65 7.54 17.98
N ARG A 7 13.80 7.00 17.54
CA ARG A 7 14.00 6.56 16.15
C ARG A 7 13.15 5.33 15.81
N ARG A 8 13.01 4.37 16.71
CA ARG A 8 12.12 3.21 16.53
C ARG A 8 10.65 3.64 16.43
N CYS A 9 10.18 4.55 17.28
CA CYS A 9 8.83 5.10 17.19
C CYS A 9 8.61 5.86 15.87
N LEU A 10 9.60 6.66 15.44
CA LEU A 10 9.52 7.36 14.16
C LEU A 10 9.46 6.40 12.97
N LEU A 11 10.22 5.30 12.99
CA LEU A 11 10.18 4.26 11.96
C LEU A 11 8.75 3.69 11.83
N VAL A 12 8.15 3.31 12.97
CA VAL A 12 6.78 2.78 13.01
C VAL A 12 5.77 3.82 12.53
N ALA A 13 5.89 5.08 12.95
CA ALA A 13 4.99 6.15 12.51
C ALA A 13 5.05 6.35 10.99
N CYS A 14 6.25 6.34 10.41
CA CYS A 14 6.44 6.42 8.96
C CYS A 14 5.82 5.24 8.21
N VAL A 15 6.02 4.01 8.72
CA VAL A 15 5.40 2.81 8.14
C VAL A 15 3.88 2.85 8.26
N ALA A 16 3.36 3.20 9.43
CA ALA A 16 1.92 3.31 9.68
C ALA A 16 1.26 4.32 8.72
N TYR A 17 1.85 5.50 8.56
CA TYR A 17 1.35 6.48 7.58
C TYR A 17 1.47 5.97 6.14
N GLY A 18 2.57 5.33 5.76
CA GLY A 18 2.73 4.72 4.44
C GLY A 18 1.61 3.72 4.15
N LEU A 19 1.31 2.82 5.09
CA LEU A 19 0.22 1.86 4.95
C LEU A 19 -1.15 2.54 4.83
N PHE A 20 -1.41 3.55 5.67
CA PHE A 20 -2.62 4.38 5.57
C PHE A 20 -2.77 5.01 4.17
N ALA A 21 -1.72 5.67 3.69
CA ALA A 21 -1.71 6.35 2.40
C ALA A 21 -1.91 5.37 1.22
N ASN A 22 -1.23 4.22 1.28
CA ASN A 22 -1.36 3.15 0.28
C ASN A 22 -2.81 2.65 0.19
N HIS A 23 -3.46 2.44 1.33
CA HIS A 23 -4.84 1.93 1.42
C HIS A 23 -5.89 2.98 1.06
N TRP A 24 -5.68 4.23 1.46
CA TRP A 24 -6.53 5.33 1.05
C TRP A 24 -6.55 5.45 -0.48
N ALA A 25 -5.36 5.51 -1.10
CA ALA A 25 -5.24 5.69 -2.55
C ALA A 25 -5.71 4.47 -3.35
N ARG A 26 -5.66 3.26 -2.76
CA ARG A 26 -6.23 2.04 -3.35
C ARG A 26 -7.73 2.19 -3.62
N ASP A 27 -8.45 2.65 -2.60
CA ASP A 27 -9.91 2.58 -2.52
C ASP A 27 -10.62 3.75 -3.19
N SER A 28 -9.91 4.86 -3.47
CA SER A 28 -10.50 6.06 -4.06
C SER A 28 -11.27 5.79 -5.35
N LEU A 29 -10.73 5.00 -6.28
CA LEU A 29 -11.44 4.66 -7.53
C LEU A 29 -12.66 3.74 -7.29
N GLY A 30 -12.63 2.90 -6.25
CA GLY A 30 -13.78 2.07 -5.87
C GLY A 30 -14.96 2.92 -5.42
N ALA A 31 -14.67 4.04 -4.76
CA ALA A 31 -15.68 5.02 -4.34
C ALA A 31 -16.17 5.93 -5.47
N LEU A 32 -15.52 5.90 -6.65
CA LEU A 32 -15.81 6.77 -7.79
C LEU A 32 -16.31 6.03 -9.05
N GLU A 33 -16.79 4.79 -8.93
CA GLU A 33 -17.32 4.01 -10.07
C GLU A 33 -18.37 4.80 -10.85
N VAL A 34 -19.47 5.18 -10.19
CA VAL A 34 -20.58 5.89 -10.83
C VAL A 34 -20.12 7.22 -11.45
N PRO A 35 -19.43 8.13 -10.72
CA PRO A 35 -18.89 9.35 -11.31
C PRO A 35 -17.96 9.15 -12.51
N LEU A 36 -17.09 8.15 -12.50
CA LEU A 36 -16.17 7.88 -13.61
C LEU A 36 -16.90 7.35 -14.85
N GLU A 37 -18.03 6.67 -14.67
CA GLU A 37 -18.89 6.20 -15.77
C GLU A 37 -19.78 7.32 -16.32
N SER A 38 -20.31 8.19 -15.46
CA SER A 38 -21.27 9.23 -15.85
C SER A 38 -20.63 10.53 -16.33
N ASP A 39 -19.51 10.95 -15.75
CA ASP A 39 -19.03 12.31 -15.89
C ASP A 39 -17.95 12.43 -16.99
N ALA A 40 -18.06 13.51 -17.77
CA ALA A 40 -16.98 13.93 -18.65
C ALA A 40 -15.76 14.41 -17.83
N PRO A 41 -14.52 14.23 -18.32
CA PRO A 41 -14.15 13.72 -19.64
C PRO A 41 -14.01 12.20 -19.72
N TYR A 42 -14.27 11.46 -18.63
CA TYR A 42 -13.96 10.03 -18.56
C TYR A 42 -15.03 9.18 -19.22
N SER A 43 -16.29 9.36 -18.82
CA SER A 43 -17.47 8.64 -19.31
C SER A 43 -17.17 7.16 -19.62
N LEU A 44 -16.60 6.46 -18.64
CA LEU A 44 -16.06 5.12 -18.82
C LEU A 44 -17.19 4.13 -19.09
N SER A 45 -16.93 3.16 -19.97
CA SER A 45 -17.75 1.95 -20.00
C SER A 45 -17.37 1.04 -18.82
N ALA A 46 -18.31 0.21 -18.37
CA ALA A 46 -18.05 -0.82 -17.36
C ALA A 46 -16.82 -1.68 -17.70
N ARG A 47 -16.56 -1.97 -18.99
CA ARG A 47 -15.34 -2.69 -19.42
C ARG A 47 -14.06 -1.92 -19.08
N ARG A 48 -14.03 -0.60 -19.34
CA ARG A 48 -12.88 0.26 -19.05
C ARG A 48 -12.68 0.44 -17.55
N TYR A 49 -13.76 0.60 -16.79
CA TYR A 49 -13.69 0.65 -15.33
C TYR A 49 -13.11 -0.66 -14.76
N ASN A 50 -13.64 -1.81 -15.18
CA ASN A 50 -13.13 -3.12 -14.75
C ASN A 50 -11.66 -3.36 -15.12
N ALA A 51 -11.18 -2.77 -16.22
CA ALA A 51 -9.76 -2.82 -16.59
C ALA A 51 -8.88 -2.08 -15.58
N LEU A 52 -9.31 -0.91 -15.07
CA LEU A 52 -8.60 -0.16 -14.02
C LEU A 52 -8.48 -0.97 -12.72
N THR A 53 -9.54 -1.69 -12.37
CA THR A 53 -9.56 -2.57 -11.19
C THR A 53 -8.66 -3.78 -11.40
N SER A 54 -8.78 -4.45 -12.54
CA SER A 54 -7.98 -5.65 -12.86
C SER A 54 -6.49 -5.35 -12.91
N LEU A 55 -6.08 -4.26 -13.57
CA LEU A 55 -4.66 -3.88 -13.68
C LEU A 55 -4.04 -3.49 -12.34
N TYR A 56 -4.86 -3.01 -11.40
CA TYR A 56 -4.38 -2.73 -10.05
C TYR A 56 -4.11 -4.02 -9.27
N PHE A 57 -5.00 -5.01 -9.34
CA PHE A 57 -4.90 -6.21 -8.52
C PHE A 57 -4.11 -7.37 -9.16
N LEU A 58 -3.99 -7.43 -10.48
CA LEU A 58 -3.29 -8.52 -11.17
C LEU A 58 -1.80 -8.64 -10.77
N PRO A 59 -1.02 -7.55 -10.64
CA PRO A 59 0.40 -7.64 -10.26
C PRO A 59 0.60 -8.25 -8.87
N ASN A 60 -0.38 -8.11 -7.97
CA ASN A 60 -0.31 -8.56 -6.58
C ASN A 60 -0.08 -10.07 -6.43
N ILE A 61 -0.36 -10.86 -7.47
CA ILE A 61 -0.11 -12.30 -7.50
C ILE A 61 1.40 -12.62 -7.43
N GLY A 62 2.23 -11.84 -8.13
CA GLY A 62 3.66 -12.12 -8.31
C GLY A 62 4.60 -11.12 -7.64
N VAL A 63 4.17 -9.86 -7.50
CA VAL A 63 4.97 -8.78 -6.95
C VAL A 63 5.56 -9.09 -5.56
N PRO A 64 4.83 -9.69 -4.60
CA PRO A 64 5.41 -9.99 -3.28
C PRO A 64 6.66 -10.87 -3.35
N ILE A 65 6.70 -11.82 -4.29
CA ILE A 65 7.87 -12.69 -4.52
C ILE A 65 9.04 -11.85 -5.01
N LEU A 66 8.81 -11.00 -6.02
CA LEU A 66 9.83 -10.10 -6.55
C LEU A 66 10.34 -9.14 -5.47
N ALA A 67 9.44 -8.56 -4.67
CA ALA A 67 9.77 -7.67 -3.58
C ALA A 67 10.63 -8.36 -2.53
N GLY A 68 10.33 -9.61 -2.17
CA GLY A 68 11.16 -10.43 -1.27
C GLY A 68 12.58 -10.67 -1.82
N VAL A 69 12.70 -11.01 -3.10
CA VAL A 69 14.02 -11.21 -3.76
C VAL A 69 14.83 -9.90 -3.78
N LEU A 70 14.19 -8.78 -4.12
CA LEU A 70 14.84 -7.47 -4.12
C LEU A 70 15.24 -7.04 -2.69
N ALA A 71 14.38 -7.28 -1.71
CA ALA A 71 14.65 -6.98 -0.30
C ALA A 71 15.84 -7.78 0.24
N HIS A 72 15.98 -9.04 -0.18
CA HIS A 72 17.14 -9.86 0.19
C HIS A 72 18.44 -9.30 -0.39
N ARG A 73 18.40 -8.77 -1.62
CA ARG A 73 19.60 -8.26 -2.31
C ARG A 73 19.97 -6.83 -1.94
N PHE A 74 18.99 -5.96 -1.73
CA PHE A 74 19.18 -4.51 -1.58
C PHE A 74 18.77 -3.98 -0.20
N GLY A 75 18.23 -4.83 0.67
CA GLY A 75 17.70 -4.45 1.98
C GLY A 75 16.21 -4.07 1.91
N ALA A 76 15.43 -4.57 2.85
CA ALA A 76 13.97 -4.43 2.84
C ALA A 76 13.49 -2.97 2.88
N ALA A 77 14.13 -2.10 3.69
CA ALA A 77 13.75 -0.70 3.80
C ALA A 77 14.05 0.11 2.52
N ALA A 78 15.17 -0.18 1.84
CA ALA A 78 15.52 0.44 0.57
C ALA A 78 14.55 -0.02 -0.55
N THR A 79 14.24 -1.31 -0.59
CA THR A 79 13.24 -1.86 -1.51
C THR A 79 11.85 -1.26 -1.25
N TYR A 80 11.47 -1.06 0.01
CA TYR A 80 10.22 -0.39 0.38
C TYR A 80 10.13 1.04 -0.18
N ALA A 81 11.19 1.83 -0.02
CA ALA A 81 11.26 3.17 -0.60
C ALA A 81 11.19 3.16 -2.14
N ALA A 82 11.82 2.18 -2.80
CA ALA A 82 11.77 2.03 -4.24
C ALA A 82 10.36 1.70 -4.75
N PHE A 83 9.64 0.78 -4.10
CA PHE A 83 8.24 0.51 -4.44
C PHE A 83 7.33 1.70 -4.15
N PHE A 84 7.58 2.46 -3.09
CA PHE A 84 6.86 3.71 -2.86
C PHE A 84 7.13 4.77 -3.94
N ALA A 85 8.31 4.79 -4.55
CA ALA A 85 8.58 5.68 -5.68
C ALA A 85 7.74 5.29 -6.91
N ILE A 86 7.57 3.99 -7.15
CA ILE A 86 6.65 3.47 -8.18
C ILE A 86 5.20 3.86 -7.84
N ALA A 87 4.78 3.66 -6.59
CA ALA A 87 3.44 4.05 -6.13
C ALA A 87 3.20 5.56 -6.28
N ALA A 88 4.18 6.40 -5.93
CA ALA A 88 4.07 7.84 -6.06
C ALA A 88 4.00 8.30 -7.51
N ALA A 89 4.77 7.67 -8.41
CA ALA A 89 4.64 7.90 -9.85
C ALA A 89 3.22 7.53 -10.34
N GLY A 90 2.70 6.38 -9.94
CA GLY A 90 1.35 5.95 -10.28
C GLY A 90 0.26 6.91 -9.77
N ASN A 91 0.36 7.30 -8.50
CA ASN A 91 -0.52 8.30 -7.89
C ASN A 91 -0.44 9.66 -8.61
N GLY A 92 0.77 10.09 -8.99
CA GLY A 92 0.99 11.31 -9.76
C GLY A 92 0.30 11.27 -11.13
N LEU A 93 0.33 10.13 -11.82
CA LEU A 93 -0.38 9.96 -13.10
C LEU A 93 -1.90 10.00 -12.92
N VAL A 94 -2.44 9.38 -11.86
CA VAL A 94 -3.87 9.48 -11.53
C VAL A 94 -4.25 10.93 -11.21
N GLY A 95 -3.45 11.66 -10.45
CA GLY A 95 -3.71 13.08 -10.18
C GLY A 95 -3.63 13.93 -11.45
N ALA A 96 -2.65 13.67 -12.31
CA ALA A 96 -2.46 14.36 -13.59
C ALA A 96 -3.57 14.06 -14.60
N SER A 97 -4.28 12.93 -14.48
CA SER A 97 -5.38 12.60 -15.38
C SER A 97 -6.52 13.62 -15.29
N VAL A 98 -6.63 14.34 -14.19
CA VAL A 98 -7.61 15.43 -14.00
C VAL A 98 -7.38 16.57 -14.99
N ALA A 99 -6.12 16.90 -15.25
CA ALA A 99 -5.75 17.98 -16.17
C ALA A 99 -5.75 17.51 -17.64
N ALA A 100 -5.80 16.20 -17.89
CA ALA A 100 -5.84 15.64 -19.23
C ALA A 100 -7.28 15.61 -19.77
N GLY A 101 -7.48 16.12 -20.99
CA GLY A 101 -8.77 16.04 -21.69
C GLY A 101 -8.95 14.72 -22.45
N GLY A 102 -10.19 14.21 -22.50
CA GLY A 102 -10.61 13.10 -23.35
C GLY A 102 -9.80 11.81 -23.18
N GLY A 103 -9.34 11.23 -24.30
CA GLY A 103 -8.63 9.93 -24.31
C GLY A 103 -7.31 9.90 -23.51
N GLY A 104 -6.67 11.06 -23.29
CA GLY A 104 -5.47 11.16 -22.46
C GLY A 104 -5.75 10.90 -20.98
N ALA A 105 -6.95 11.27 -20.51
CA ALA A 105 -7.36 11.10 -19.12
C ALA A 105 -7.45 9.61 -18.73
N PHE A 106 -8.07 8.79 -19.58
CA PHE A 106 -8.16 7.36 -19.34
C PHE A 106 -6.80 6.66 -19.40
N GLY A 107 -5.94 7.03 -20.36
CA GLY A 107 -4.59 6.44 -20.46
C GLY A 107 -3.75 6.69 -19.21
N LEU A 108 -3.78 7.92 -18.67
CA LEU A 108 -3.09 8.28 -17.43
C LEU A 108 -3.65 7.53 -16.22
N LEU A 109 -4.99 7.41 -16.10
CA LEU A 109 -5.62 6.57 -15.06
C LEU A 109 -5.15 5.11 -15.17
N LEU A 110 -5.12 4.55 -16.38
CA LEU A 110 -4.77 3.17 -16.62
C LEU A 110 -3.33 2.86 -16.21
N VAL A 111 -2.38 3.67 -16.68
CA VAL A 111 -0.96 3.52 -16.32
C VAL A 111 -0.73 3.80 -14.85
N GLY A 112 -1.38 4.84 -14.31
CA GLY A 112 -1.31 5.18 -12.90
C GLY A 112 -1.74 4.01 -12.00
N ARG A 113 -2.90 3.40 -12.31
CA ARG A 113 -3.42 2.22 -11.59
C ARG A 113 -2.53 1.01 -11.72
N ALA A 114 -1.94 0.76 -12.89
CA ALA A 114 -1.00 -0.34 -13.08
C ALA A 114 0.24 -0.17 -12.19
N LEU A 115 0.83 1.03 -12.14
CA LEU A 115 2.01 1.31 -11.29
C LEU A 115 1.67 1.21 -9.80
N MET A 116 0.51 1.75 -9.38
CA MET A 116 0.06 1.61 -8.00
C MET A 116 -0.14 0.14 -7.64
N GLY A 117 -0.74 -0.66 -8.53
CA GLY A 117 -0.91 -2.11 -8.35
C GLY A 117 0.41 -2.86 -8.23
N ILE A 118 1.41 -2.53 -9.07
CA ILE A 118 2.76 -3.10 -8.97
C ILE A 118 3.41 -2.82 -7.61
N ALA A 119 3.09 -1.71 -6.96
CA ALA A 119 3.64 -1.36 -5.66
C ALA A 119 2.83 -1.85 -4.46
N TYR A 120 1.52 -2.05 -4.65
CA TYR A 120 0.56 -2.15 -3.57
C TYR A 120 0.91 -3.23 -2.55
N GLU A 121 1.00 -4.50 -2.95
CA GLU A 121 1.31 -5.57 -2.00
C GLU A 121 2.76 -5.54 -1.52
N ALA A 122 3.70 -5.06 -2.34
CA ALA A 122 5.10 -4.93 -1.92
C ALA A 122 5.23 -3.99 -0.72
N VAL A 123 4.53 -2.85 -0.77
CA VAL A 123 4.48 -1.86 0.30
C VAL A 123 3.93 -2.47 1.60
N ASP A 124 2.93 -3.34 1.53
CA ASP A 124 2.32 -3.94 2.71
C ASP A 124 3.23 -4.98 3.39
N VAL A 125 3.98 -5.76 2.61
CA VAL A 125 4.77 -6.89 3.15
C VAL A 125 6.20 -6.52 3.54
N LEU A 126 6.84 -5.57 2.85
CA LEU A 126 8.23 -5.20 3.07
C LEU A 126 8.55 -4.70 4.49
N PRO A 127 7.65 -3.99 5.20
CA PRO A 127 7.86 -3.59 6.59
C PRO A 127 8.23 -4.72 7.54
N ILE A 128 7.77 -5.95 7.29
CA ILE A 128 8.12 -7.12 8.11
C ILE A 128 9.63 -7.31 8.17
N GLY A 129 10.33 -7.09 7.06
CA GLY A 129 11.77 -7.33 6.94
C GLY A 129 12.66 -6.38 7.73
N PHE A 130 12.18 -5.18 8.07
CA PHE A 130 12.99 -4.16 8.76
C PHE A 130 12.34 -3.61 10.05
N VAL A 131 11.04 -3.83 10.27
CA VAL A 131 10.38 -3.45 11.53
C VAL A 131 10.44 -4.61 12.53
N SER A 132 10.16 -5.85 12.11
CA SER A 132 10.08 -6.99 13.03
C SER A 132 11.35 -7.25 13.86
N PRO A 133 12.58 -7.09 13.33
CA PRO A 133 13.78 -7.32 14.15
C PRO A 133 13.92 -6.35 15.33
N ARG A 134 13.26 -5.19 15.26
CA ARG A 134 13.38 -4.09 16.24
C ARG A 134 12.31 -4.09 17.32
N PHE A 135 11.29 -4.93 17.14
CA PHE A 135 10.11 -5.01 17.99
C PHE A 135 9.72 -6.48 18.26
N ARG A 136 10.70 -7.38 18.45
CA ARG A 136 10.44 -8.82 18.62
C ARG A 136 9.42 -9.11 19.74
N ASP A 137 9.56 -8.45 20.89
CA ASP A 137 8.71 -8.67 22.06
C ASP A 137 7.30 -8.09 21.93
N THR A 138 7.13 -7.07 21.09
CA THR A 138 5.86 -6.37 20.87
C THR A 138 5.30 -6.56 19.46
N TRP A 139 5.84 -7.52 18.70
CA TRP A 139 5.58 -7.66 17.27
C TRP A 139 4.09 -7.89 16.99
N THR A 140 3.44 -8.77 17.75
CA THR A 140 2.01 -9.05 17.60
C THR A 140 1.15 -7.82 17.79
N ALA A 141 1.42 -7.03 18.84
CA ALA A 141 0.69 -5.78 19.10
C ALA A 141 0.93 -4.75 17.98
N LEU A 142 2.17 -4.67 17.49
CA LEU A 142 2.54 -3.77 16.41
C LEU A 142 1.88 -4.15 15.08
N VAL A 143 1.81 -5.44 14.75
CA VAL A 143 1.06 -5.94 13.58
C VAL A 143 -0.42 -5.59 13.71
N GLY A 144 -1.01 -5.73 14.90
CA GLY A 144 -2.39 -5.31 15.17
C GLY A 144 -2.60 -3.81 14.94
N LEU A 145 -1.70 -2.97 15.44
CA LEU A 145 -1.73 -1.53 15.24
C LEU A 145 -1.58 -1.15 13.75
N LEU A 146 -0.58 -1.69 13.06
CA LEU A 146 -0.32 -1.41 11.65
C LEU A 146 -1.48 -1.85 10.75
N ASN A 147 -2.10 -3.01 11.04
CA ASN A 147 -3.32 -3.44 10.37
C ASN A 147 -4.50 -2.53 10.70
N GLY A 148 -4.66 -2.08 11.96
CA GLY A 148 -5.66 -1.08 12.30
C GLY A 148 -5.51 0.19 11.46
N VAL A 149 -4.29 0.71 11.36
CA VAL A 149 -3.99 1.92 10.57
C VAL A 149 -4.21 1.71 9.07
N ASN A 150 -3.86 0.55 8.53
CA ASN A 150 -4.12 0.26 7.11
C ASN A 150 -5.63 0.23 6.80
N ARG A 151 -6.46 -0.30 7.72
CA ARG A 151 -7.93 -0.30 7.58
C ARG A 151 -8.49 1.10 7.75
N LEU A 152 -7.93 1.90 8.63
CA LEU A 152 -8.31 3.32 8.77
C LEU A 152 -8.11 4.07 7.46
N GLY A 153 -7.07 3.79 6.67
CA GLY A 153 -6.91 4.38 5.33
C GLY A 153 -8.12 4.15 4.43
N SER A 154 -8.56 2.90 4.32
CA SER A 154 -9.74 2.50 3.56
C SER A 154 -11.04 3.13 4.07
N VAL A 155 -11.29 3.04 5.38
CA VAL A 155 -12.51 3.57 5.99
C VAL A 155 -12.57 5.09 5.82
N THR A 156 -11.45 5.78 6.01
CA THR A 156 -11.44 7.23 5.87
C THR A 156 -11.65 7.64 4.42
N ASN A 157 -11.14 6.86 3.45
CA ASN A 157 -11.49 7.08 2.04
C ASN A 157 -12.99 6.91 1.80
N PHE A 158 -13.63 5.82 2.24
CA PHE A 158 -15.07 5.63 2.03
C PHE A 158 -15.94 6.74 2.63
N LEU A 159 -15.50 7.37 3.72
CA LEU A 159 -16.22 8.48 4.36
C LEU A 159 -15.96 9.83 3.67
N LEU A 160 -14.70 10.11 3.29
CA LEU A 160 -14.31 11.42 2.78
C LEU A 160 -14.40 11.54 1.26
N GLU A 161 -14.26 10.44 0.51
CA GLU A 161 -14.32 10.44 -0.96
C GLU A 161 -15.64 11.03 -1.51
N PRO A 162 -16.83 10.67 -1.00
CA PRO A 162 -18.08 11.29 -1.48
C PRO A 162 -18.14 12.78 -1.17
N LEU A 163 -17.53 13.23 -0.07
CA LEU A 163 -17.48 14.65 0.31
C LEU A 163 -16.54 15.44 -0.60
N LEU A 164 -15.38 14.86 -0.96
CA LEU A 164 -14.45 15.44 -1.92
C LEU A 164 -15.10 15.57 -3.30
N TYR A 165 -15.81 14.53 -3.75
CA TYR A 165 -16.55 14.59 -5.02
C TYR A 165 -17.66 15.65 -5.00
N ARG A 166 -18.44 15.76 -3.92
CA ARG A 166 -19.47 16.82 -3.81
C ARG A 166 -18.88 18.23 -3.79
N ALA A 167 -17.70 18.40 -3.20
CA ALA A 167 -17.06 19.70 -3.04
C ALA A 167 -16.36 20.19 -4.33
N GLY A 168 -15.77 19.29 -5.11
CA GLY A 168 -14.93 19.67 -6.25
C GLY A 168 -14.97 18.71 -7.44
N GLY A 169 -15.96 17.83 -7.50
CA GLY A 169 -16.15 16.83 -8.55
C GLY A 169 -15.00 15.82 -8.63
N LEU A 170 -14.88 15.17 -9.79
CA LEU A 170 -13.76 14.28 -10.10
C LEU A 170 -12.37 14.92 -9.93
N PRO A 171 -12.14 16.21 -10.22
CA PRO A 171 -10.84 16.84 -9.98
C PRO A 171 -10.35 16.71 -8.55
N LEU A 172 -11.20 17.04 -7.57
CA LEU A 172 -10.81 16.97 -6.15
C LEU A 172 -10.77 15.52 -5.66
N ALA A 173 -11.74 14.71 -6.09
CA ALA A 173 -11.85 13.29 -5.75
C ALA A 173 -10.67 12.45 -6.28
N LEU A 174 -10.08 12.80 -7.42
CA LEU A 174 -8.89 12.10 -7.91
C LEU A 174 -7.59 12.70 -7.32
N SER A 175 -7.49 14.02 -7.24
CA SER A 175 -6.23 14.68 -6.85
C SER A 175 -5.88 14.51 -5.36
N VAL A 176 -6.85 14.54 -4.46
CA VAL A 176 -6.58 14.44 -3.00
C VAL A 176 -6.07 13.06 -2.61
N PRO A 177 -6.75 11.94 -2.96
CA PRO A 177 -6.20 10.60 -2.74
C PRO A 177 -4.86 10.38 -3.41
N SER A 178 -4.66 10.89 -4.63
CA SER A 178 -3.37 10.85 -5.31
C SER A 178 -2.27 11.59 -4.56
N ALA A 179 -2.55 12.77 -4.02
CA ALA A 179 -1.59 13.53 -3.23
C ALA A 179 -1.22 12.80 -1.93
N VAL A 180 -2.22 12.24 -1.22
CA VAL A 180 -2.01 11.43 0.00
C VAL A 180 -1.24 10.15 -0.31
N GLY A 181 -1.54 9.47 -1.41
CA GLY A 181 -0.80 8.27 -1.83
C GLY A 181 0.65 8.60 -2.19
N ALA A 182 0.88 9.70 -2.91
CA ALA A 182 2.22 10.13 -3.31
C ALA A 182 3.08 10.61 -2.13
N SER A 183 2.49 11.24 -1.11
CA SER A 183 3.22 11.65 0.09
C SER A 183 3.77 10.48 0.91
N GLY A 184 3.23 9.26 0.70
CA GLY A 184 3.80 8.04 1.27
C GLY A 184 5.29 7.83 0.92
N LEU A 185 5.75 8.32 -0.23
CA LEU A 185 7.18 8.27 -0.60
C LEU A 185 8.06 9.05 0.37
N LEU A 186 7.61 10.20 0.88
CA LEU A 186 8.37 10.99 1.84
C LEU A 186 8.61 10.20 3.13
N THR A 187 7.55 9.55 3.63
CA THR A 187 7.65 8.69 4.81
C THR A 187 8.46 7.43 4.56
N ALA A 188 8.42 6.87 3.34
CA ALA A 188 9.22 5.71 2.98
C ALA A 188 10.72 6.02 2.90
N LEU A 189 11.09 7.17 2.31
CA LEU A 189 12.46 7.67 2.31
C LEU A 189 12.96 7.96 3.72
N LEU A 190 12.10 8.54 4.57
CA LEU A 190 12.43 8.77 5.97
C LEU A 190 12.60 7.44 6.73
N ALA A 191 11.70 6.48 6.54
CA ALA A 191 11.81 5.14 7.12
C ALA A 191 13.12 4.45 6.70
N TRP A 192 13.50 4.53 5.43
CA TRP A 192 14.78 4.00 4.94
C TRP A 192 15.99 4.67 5.59
N ARG A 193 15.98 6.00 5.74
CA ARG A 193 17.08 6.71 6.43
C ARG A 193 17.16 6.36 7.92
N VAL A 194 16.01 6.26 8.58
CA VAL A 194 15.93 5.88 10.00
C VAL A 194 16.43 4.44 10.18
N ASP A 195 15.98 3.51 9.34
CA ASP A 195 16.43 2.12 9.31
C ASP A 195 17.95 2.03 9.13
N ALA A 196 18.51 2.69 8.12
CA ALA A 196 19.96 2.72 7.91
C ALA A 196 20.73 3.28 9.14
N SER A 197 20.15 4.26 9.84
CA SER A 197 20.75 4.81 11.07
C SER A 197 20.68 3.85 12.26
N LEU A 198 19.64 3.01 12.31
CA LEU A 198 19.44 2.00 13.33
C LEU A 198 20.32 0.78 13.04
N SER A 199 20.34 0.28 11.81
CA SER A 199 21.19 -0.82 11.37
C SER A 199 22.67 -0.56 11.64
N ARG A 200 23.18 0.66 11.41
CA ARG A 200 24.57 1.02 11.79
C ARG A 200 24.82 0.96 13.30
N ALA A 201 23.83 1.31 14.11
CA ALA A 201 23.94 1.24 15.57
C ALA A 201 23.84 -0.22 16.05
N ASP A 202 22.98 -1.01 15.41
CA ASP A 202 22.79 -2.44 15.67
C ASP A 202 24.04 -3.23 15.22
N GLU A 203 24.65 -2.94 14.07
CA GLU A 203 25.89 -3.54 13.57
C GLU A 203 27.09 -3.21 14.48
N ALA A 204 27.21 -1.97 14.97
CA ALA A 204 28.25 -1.61 15.93
C ALA A 204 28.10 -2.36 17.29
N ALA A 205 26.89 -2.79 17.63
CA ALA A 205 26.60 -3.62 18.79
C ALA A 205 26.79 -5.12 18.48
N ALA A 206 26.37 -5.58 17.30
CA ALA A 206 26.45 -6.95 16.83
C ALA A 206 27.86 -7.37 16.41
N GLN A 207 28.76 -6.46 16.04
CA GLN A 207 30.20 -6.74 15.93
C GLN A 207 30.82 -7.24 17.24
N ARG A 208 30.08 -7.26 18.36
CA ARG A 208 30.46 -7.88 19.63
C ARG A 208 29.81 -9.24 19.89
N ALA A 209 28.90 -9.69 19.04
CA ALA A 209 28.18 -10.95 19.17
C ALA A 209 28.00 -11.58 17.78
N GLU A 210 28.77 -12.64 17.50
CA GLU A 210 28.65 -13.37 16.23
C GLU A 210 27.23 -13.91 16.04
N GLU A 211 26.62 -13.64 14.88
CA GLU A 211 25.34 -14.24 14.47
C GLU A 211 25.54 -15.14 13.24
N GLU A 212 24.95 -16.34 13.33
CA GLU A 212 24.91 -17.36 12.30
C GLU A 212 24.02 -16.97 11.11
N PRO A 213 24.37 -17.40 9.88
CA PRO A 213 23.58 -17.10 8.70
C PRO A 213 22.33 -17.98 8.61
N LEU A 214 21.16 -17.34 8.59
CA LEU A 214 19.88 -17.99 8.27
C LEU A 214 19.82 -18.37 6.78
N ARG A 215 19.97 -19.66 6.49
CA ARG A 215 19.60 -20.27 5.20
C ARG A 215 18.34 -21.09 5.39
N THR A 216 17.20 -20.63 4.89
CA THR A 216 15.94 -21.39 4.92
C THR A 216 15.42 -21.64 3.51
N SER A 217 15.24 -22.91 3.19
CA SER A 217 14.61 -23.38 1.94
C SER A 217 13.10 -23.41 2.13
N LEU A 218 12.29 -23.16 1.10
CA LEU A 218 10.82 -23.31 1.21
C LEU A 218 10.40 -24.73 1.65
N ARG A 219 11.25 -25.73 1.40
CA ARG A 219 11.05 -27.13 1.83
C ARG A 219 11.32 -27.36 3.33
N SER A 220 11.99 -26.43 4.01
CA SER A 220 12.27 -26.53 5.46
C SER A 220 11.21 -25.84 6.32
N LEU A 221 10.12 -25.35 5.73
CA LEU A 221 9.03 -24.72 6.48
C LEU A 221 8.15 -25.77 7.19
N PRO A 222 7.73 -25.52 8.44
CA PRO A 222 6.93 -26.48 9.21
C PRO A 222 5.52 -26.64 8.63
N ARG A 223 4.89 -27.81 8.78
CA ARG A 223 3.52 -28.07 8.27
C ARG A 223 2.47 -27.06 8.76
N VAL A 224 2.66 -26.54 9.97
CA VAL A 224 1.81 -25.50 10.56
C VAL A 224 1.79 -24.22 9.70
N PHE A 225 2.91 -23.86 9.06
CA PHE A 225 2.96 -22.73 8.11
C PHE A 225 1.96 -22.93 6.97
N PHE A 226 1.94 -24.12 6.35
CA PHE A 226 1.04 -24.41 5.22
C PHE A 226 -0.43 -24.43 5.65
N LEU A 227 -0.72 -24.87 6.88
CA LEU A 227 -2.07 -24.82 7.43
C LEU A 227 -2.56 -23.37 7.60
N PHE A 228 -1.73 -22.49 8.16
CA PHE A 228 -2.06 -21.07 8.28
C PHE A 228 -2.18 -20.38 6.91
N LEU A 229 -1.31 -20.74 5.96
CA LEU A 229 -1.38 -20.23 4.59
C LEU A 229 -2.71 -20.59 3.91
N LEU A 230 -3.11 -21.86 4.00
CA LEU A 230 -4.38 -22.33 3.43
C LEU A 230 -5.59 -21.65 4.12
N GLY A 231 -5.59 -21.60 5.45
CA GLY A 231 -6.64 -20.93 6.21
C GLY A 231 -6.77 -19.45 5.84
N GLY A 232 -5.65 -18.74 5.75
CA GLY A 232 -5.61 -17.34 5.32
C GLY A 232 -6.16 -17.15 3.91
N ALA A 233 -5.77 -18.01 2.96
CA ALA A 233 -6.28 -17.98 1.59
C ALA A 233 -7.81 -18.20 1.54
N CYS A 234 -8.33 -19.16 2.31
CA CYS A 234 -9.78 -19.42 2.40
C CYS A 234 -10.54 -18.23 3.00
N VAL A 235 -10.04 -17.61 4.08
CA VAL A 235 -10.68 -16.46 4.71
C VAL A 235 -10.70 -15.26 3.77
N TYR A 236 -9.58 -14.95 3.12
CA TYR A 236 -9.51 -13.84 2.16
C TYR A 236 -10.39 -14.10 0.94
N GLY A 237 -10.38 -15.32 0.40
CA GLY A 237 -11.23 -15.71 -0.73
C GLY A 237 -12.73 -15.68 -0.41
N ALA A 238 -13.12 -15.91 0.85
CA ALA A 238 -14.51 -15.89 1.27
C ALA A 238 -15.03 -14.49 1.65
N VAL A 239 -14.18 -13.63 2.23
CA VAL A 239 -14.62 -12.34 2.80
C VAL A 239 -14.40 -11.17 1.84
N VAL A 240 -13.24 -11.09 1.19
CA VAL A 240 -12.83 -9.91 0.40
C VAL A 240 -13.74 -9.64 -0.82
N PRO A 241 -14.26 -10.64 -1.56
CA PRO A 241 -15.17 -10.39 -2.67
C PRO A 241 -16.45 -9.63 -2.30
N PHE A 242 -16.90 -9.72 -1.05
CA PHE A 242 -18.11 -9.05 -0.57
C PHE A 242 -17.86 -7.59 -0.14
N TRP A 243 -16.61 -7.15 -0.04
CA TRP A 243 -16.29 -5.80 0.42
C TRP A 243 -16.81 -4.72 -0.55
N PHE A 244 -16.61 -4.90 -1.85
CA PHE A 244 -17.09 -3.95 -2.86
C PHE A 244 -18.63 -3.91 -2.97
N ILE A 245 -19.31 -5.01 -2.62
CA ILE A 245 -20.78 -5.05 -2.57
C ILE A 245 -21.30 -4.11 -1.46
N GLY A 246 -20.64 -4.10 -0.29
CA GLY A 246 -20.98 -3.19 0.79
C GLY A 246 -20.75 -1.72 0.44
N ALA A 247 -19.61 -1.40 -0.21
CA ALA A 247 -19.31 -0.04 -0.66
C ALA A 247 -20.36 0.50 -1.63
N LYS A 248 -20.76 -0.32 -2.62
CA LYS A 248 -21.83 0.01 -3.57
C LYS A 248 -23.18 0.25 -2.88
N HIS A 249 -23.52 -0.56 -1.88
CA HIS A 249 -24.75 -0.38 -1.10
C HIS A 249 -24.79 0.97 -0.39
N LEU A 250 -23.68 1.39 0.24
CA LEU A 250 -23.59 2.67 0.94
C LEU A 250 -23.70 3.86 -0.02
N GLN A 251 -23.10 3.77 -1.20
CA GLN A 251 -23.24 4.79 -2.25
C GLN A 251 -24.70 4.96 -2.69
N SER A 252 -25.42 3.85 -2.92
CA SER A 252 -26.82 3.89 -3.38
C SER A 252 -27.81 4.50 -2.40
N ARG A 253 -27.47 4.60 -1.11
CA ARG A 253 -28.29 5.26 -0.08
C ARG A 253 -27.91 6.73 0.17
N SER A 254 -26.76 7.15 -0.36
CA SER A 254 -26.21 8.49 -0.16
C SER A 254 -26.44 9.42 -1.35
N ALA A 255 -27.02 8.89 -2.44
CA ALA A 255 -27.57 9.65 -3.58
C ALA A 255 -29.06 9.93 -3.32
#